data_AF-A0AB33L1F3-F1
#
_entry.id   AF-A0AB33L1F3-F1
#
_cell.length_a   1.000
_cell.length_b   1.000
_cell.length_c   1.000
_cell.angle_alpha   90.00
_cell.angle_beta   90.00
_cell.angle_gamma   90.00
#
_symmetry.space_group_name_H-M   'P 1'
#
loop_
_entity.id
_entity.type
_entity.pdbx_description
1 polymer ?
#
loop_
_entity_poly.entity_id
_entity_poly.type
_entity_poly.pdbx_seq_one_letter_code
_entity_poly.pdbx_strand_id
1 'polypeptide(L)' 'MQDKMFDKGYFSLDSEYRIIFGPKSDKQIKKFLTDLEFKKPKINEPDISFLEYHYNEICK' A
#
# COMPACT_ATOMS: atom_id res chain seq x y z
N MET A 1 2.66 10.44 -7.57
CA MET A 1 3.95 10.21 -6.85
C MET A 1 3.86 8.98 -5.95
N GLN A 2 2.69 8.71 -5.36
CA GLN A 2 2.40 7.53 -4.53
C GLN A 2 2.43 6.21 -5.31
N ASP A 3 2.00 6.18 -6.58
CA ASP A 3 2.05 4.97 -7.42
C ASP A 3 3.45 4.35 -7.51
N LYS A 4 4.49 5.18 -7.66
CA LYS A 4 5.88 4.70 -7.71
C LYS A 4 6.35 4.10 -6.40
N MET A 5 5.79 4.52 -5.26
CA MET A 5 6.15 3.98 -3.96
C MET A 5 5.46 2.63 -3.72
N PHE A 6 4.20 2.51 -4.17
CA PHE A 6 3.48 1.26 -4.19
C PHE A 6 4.20 0.24 -5.08
N ASP A 7 4.43 0.57 -6.35
CA ASP A 7 5.07 -0.29 -7.35
C ASP A 7 6.49 -0.74 -6.96
N LYS A 8 7.22 0.10 -6.22
CA LYS A 8 8.57 -0.25 -5.71
C LYS A 8 8.57 -1.08 -4.42
N GLY A 9 7.40 -1.36 -3.84
CA GLY A 9 7.25 -2.12 -2.60
C GLY A 9 7.61 -1.34 -1.34
N TYR A 10 7.56 -0.01 -1.37
CA TYR A 10 7.71 0.77 -0.14
C TYR A 10 6.51 0.57 0.78
N PHE A 11 5.32 0.42 0.21
CA PHE A 11 4.12 0.10 0.97
C PHE A 11 3.17 -0.71 0.11
N SER A 12 2.24 -1.40 0.76
CA SER A 12 1.13 -2.09 0.13
C SER A 12 -0.15 -1.79 0.92
N LEU A 13 -1.29 -2.31 0.47
CA LEU A 13 -2.57 -2.16 1.13
C LEU A 13 -3.09 -3.54 1.53
N ASP A 14 -3.69 -3.60 2.71
CA ASP A 14 -4.46 -4.74 3.21
C ASP A 14 -5.86 -4.81 2.54
N SER A 15 -6.60 -5.90 2.74
CA SER A 15 -8.01 -6.06 2.33
C SER A 15 -8.93 -4.97 2.89
N GLU A 16 -8.59 -4.37 4.05
CA GLU A 16 -9.29 -3.20 4.61
C GLU A 16 -8.73 -1.86 4.12
N TYR A 17 -7.90 -1.85 3.06
CA TYR A 17 -7.21 -0.67 2.52
C TYR A 17 -6.29 0.03 3.53
N ARG A 18 -5.86 -0.69 4.57
CA ARG A 18 -4.87 -0.19 5.53
C ARG A 18 -3.48 -0.28 4.93
N ILE A 19 -2.69 0.77 5.09
CA ILE A 19 -1.32 0.79 4.59
C ILE A 19 -0.46 -0.18 5.40
N ILE A 20 0.15 -1.12 4.69
CA ILE A 20 1.17 -2.02 5.21
C ILE A 20 2.53 -1.53 4.71
N PHE A 21 3.46 -1.32 5.63
CA PHE A 21 4.81 -0.87 5.31
C PHE A 21 5.72 -2.05 5.02
N GLY A 22 6.33 -2.07 3.82
CA GLY A 22 7.35 -3.05 3.46
C GLY A 22 8.70 -2.81 4.17
N PRO A 23 9.69 -3.69 3.98
CA PRO A 23 11.02 -3.53 4.56
C PRO A 23 11.79 -2.33 3.98
N LYS A 24 11.40 -1.88 2.77
CA LYS A 24 11.99 -0.71 2.10
C LYS A 24 11.45 0.63 2.60
N SER A 25 10.42 0.67 3.47
CA SER A 25 9.89 1.95 3.93
C SER A 25 10.76 2.58 5.03
N ASP A 26 11.36 3.71 4.69
CA ASP A 26 12.02 4.60 5.65
C ASP A 26 11.04 5.29 6.60
N LYS A 27 11.54 5.75 7.76
CA LYS A 27 10.78 6.51 8.75
C LYS A 27 10.05 7.73 8.16
N GLN A 28 10.64 8.36 7.15
CA GLN A 28 10.08 9.54 6.50
C GLN A 28 8.85 9.18 5.64
N ILE A 29 8.93 8.08 4.89
CA ILE A 29 7.81 7.53 4.10
C ILE A 29 6.71 7.01 5.01
N LYS A 30 7.07 6.33 6.11
CA LYS A 30 6.10 5.93 7.14
C LYS A 30 5.32 7.13 7.66
N LYS A 31 6.01 8.21 8.05
CA LYS A 31 5.35 9.44 8.51
C LYS A 31 4.42 10.05 7.46
N PHE A 32 4.85 10.08 6.19
CA PHE A 32 4.06 10.65 5.11
C PHE A 32 2.79 9.85 4.80
N LEU A 33 2.88 8.52 4.89
CA LEU A 33 1.78 7.61 4.60
C LEU A 33 0.89 7.35 5.82
N THR A 34 1.40 7.43 7.05
CA THR A 34 0.59 7.28 8.27
C THR A 34 -0.46 8.39 8.41
N ASP A 35 -0.15 9.61 7.96
CA ASP A 35 -1.11 10.71 7.88
C ASP A 35 -2.09 10.58 6.69
N LEU A 36 -1.90 9.60 5.81
CA LEU A 36 -2.76 9.36 4.65
C LEU A 36 -3.74 8.21 4.93
N GLU A 37 -5.02 8.55 5.02
CA GLU A 37 -6.08 7.56 5.07
C GLU A 37 -6.51 7.17 3.64
N PHE A 38 -6.12 5.97 3.21
CA PHE A 38 -6.67 5.39 1.98
C PHE A 38 -8.11 4.99 2.22
N LYS A 39 -9.03 5.77 1.65
CA LYS A 39 -10.45 5.42 1.68
C LYS A 39 -10.72 4.34 0.65
N LYS A 40 -11.40 3.29 1.11
CA LYS A 40 -11.96 2.25 0.27
C LYS A 40 -12.83 2.89 -0.84
N PRO A 41 -12.47 2.73 -2.12
CA PRO A 41 -13.27 3.27 -3.21
C PRO A 41 -14.64 2.59 -3.21
N LYS A 42 -15.72 3.36 -3.31
CA LYS A 42 -17.10 2.83 -3.39
C LYS A 42 -17.45 2.32 -4.80
N ILE A 43 -16.65 2.68 -5.80
CA ILE A 43 -16.83 2.37 -7.21
C ILE A 43 -15.45 2.00 -7.75
N ASN A 44 -15.34 0.86 -8.45
CA ASN A 44 -14.06 0.24 -8.87
C ASN A 44 -13.16 -0.14 -7.69
N GLU A 45 -13.65 -0.98 -6.78
CA GLU A 45 -12.76 -1.64 -5.82
C GLU A 45 -11.70 -2.44 -6.57
N PRO A 46 -10.40 -2.19 -6.33
CA PRO A 46 -9.38 -3.14 -6.74
C PRO A 46 -9.65 -4.49 -6.09
N ASP A 47 -9.40 -5.55 -6.86
CA ASP A 47 -9.57 -6.91 -6.39
C ASP A 47 -8.64 -7.15 -5.19
N ILE A 48 -9.18 -7.68 -4.09
CA ILE A 48 -8.41 -7.95 -2.88
C ILE A 48 -7.24 -8.89 -3.20
N SER A 49 -7.45 -9.81 -4.14
CA SER A 49 -6.42 -10.74 -4.61
C SER A 49 -5.21 -10.02 -5.22
N PHE A 50 -5.42 -8.85 -5.84
CA PHE A 50 -4.33 -8.05 -6.39
C PHE A 50 -3.50 -7.39 -5.27
N LEU A 51 -4.16 -6.95 -4.19
CA LEU A 51 -3.48 -6.40 -3.02
C LEU A 51 -2.65 -7.47 -2.31
N GLU A 52 -3.20 -8.67 -2.12
CA GLU A 52 -2.46 -9.80 -1.55
C GLU A 52 -1.28 -10.24 -2.42
N TYR A 53 -1.48 -10.27 -3.75
CA TYR A 53 -0.42 -10.54 -4.71
C TYR A 53 0.70 -9.50 -4.59
N HIS A 54 0.36 -8.22 -4.66
CA HIS A 54 1.34 -7.14 -4.55
C HIS A 54 2.09 -7.18 -3.21
N TYR A 55 1.38 -7.43 -2.11
CA TYR A 55 2.02 -7.56 -0.81
C TYR A 55 3.03 -8.71 -0.79
N ASN A 56 2.66 -9.90 -1.26
CA ASN A 56 3.55 -11.07 -1.23
C ASN A 56 4.69 -11.01 -2.25
N GLU A 57 4.48 -10.45 -3.44
CA GLU A 57 5.47 -10.45 -4.52
C GLU A 57 6.38 -9.22 -4.52
N ILE A 58 5.85 -8.06 -4.14
CA ILE A 58 6.56 -6.78 -4.25
C ILE A 58 6.99 -6.23 -2.87
N CYS A 59 6.16 -6.42 -1.84
CA CYS A 59 6.33 -5.75 -0.55
C CYS A 59 6.93 -6.62 0.56
N LYS A 60 6.91 -7.95 0.43
CA LYS A 60 7.41 -8.91 1.43
C LYS A 60 8.94 -9.05 1.43
#